data_AF-A0A946AA01-F1
#
_entry.id   AF-A0A946AA01-F1
#
_cell.length_a   1.000
_cell.length_b   1.000
_cell.length_c   1.000
_cell.angle_alpha   90.00
_cell.angle_beta   90.00
_cell.angle_gamma   90.00
#
_symmetry.space_group_name_H-M   'P 1'
#
loop_
_entity.id
_entity.type
_entity.pdbx_description
1 polymer ?
#
loop_
_entity_poly.entity_id
_entity_poly.type
_entity_poly.pdbx_seq_one_letter_code
_entity_poly.pdbx_strand_id
1 'polypeptide(L)'
;VLACNWKVAVENYGECYHCRHAHPTLVSSLIDADSYRVELFEWHHRHSSGSVPVGVTLYEVNPDVGDQAANFANWLIWPNYSFQVNPGSNVVVFHFMPNGPESTIANIDWFFGPWVAEAERDRVVDDHARTTLQEDVDLVEEVQIGLNNLGYDRGVLMVDKNQTTAGHSEHSVAHWQSLWRTTMGENEHA
;
A
#
# COMPACT_ATOMS: atom_id res chain seq x y z
N VAL A 1 1.43 -7.78 14.52
CA VAL A 1 0.05 -8.31 14.45
C VAL A 1 -0.86 -7.11 14.45
N LEU A 2 -1.82 -7.06 13.53
CA LEU A 2 -2.79 -5.96 13.41
C LEU A 2 -4.12 -6.42 14.02
N ALA A 3 -4.77 -5.56 14.80
CA ALA A 3 -6.11 -5.78 15.35
C ALA A 3 -7.21 -5.41 14.34
N CYS A 4 -7.11 -5.94 13.11
CA CYS A 4 -8.08 -5.73 12.06
C CYS A 4 -8.28 -6.99 11.22
N ASN A 5 -9.41 -7.07 10.52
CA ASN A 5 -9.59 -8.06 9.46
C ASN A 5 -8.53 -7.84 8.36
N TRP A 6 -8.00 -8.93 7.81
CA TRP A 6 -6.94 -8.84 6.79
C TRP A 6 -7.38 -8.09 5.54
N LYS A 7 -8.68 -8.10 5.23
CA LYS A 7 -9.24 -7.34 4.11
C LYS A 7 -9.12 -5.84 4.35
N VAL A 8 -9.30 -5.36 5.58
CA VAL A 8 -9.11 -3.93 5.93
C VAL A 8 -7.67 -3.51 5.65
N ALA A 9 -6.68 -4.35 6.02
CA ALA A 9 -5.28 -4.07 5.73
C ALA A 9 -4.96 -4.05 4.23
N VAL A 10 -5.54 -4.99 3.46
CA VAL A 10 -5.39 -5.02 1.99
C VAL A 10 -6.06 -3.83 1.32
N GLU A 11 -7.25 -3.42 1.77
CA GLU A 11 -7.95 -2.25 1.26
C GLU A 11 -7.14 -0.97 1.50
N ASN A 12 -6.62 -0.78 2.72
CA ASN A 12 -5.73 0.34 3.06
C ASN A 12 -4.49 0.38 2.17
N TYR A 13 -3.80 -0.76 2.00
CA TYR A 13 -2.63 -0.85 1.12
C TYR A 13 -2.98 -0.63 -0.38
N GLY A 14 -4.21 -0.99 -0.76
CA GLY A 14 -4.68 -1.02 -2.15
C GLY A 14 -5.02 0.35 -2.73
N GLU A 15 -5.01 1.43 -1.94
CA GLU A 15 -5.26 2.78 -2.41
C GLU A 15 -4.24 3.78 -1.85
N CYS A 16 -4.33 5.04 -2.28
CA CYS A 16 -3.47 6.11 -1.76
C CYS A 16 -4.23 7.43 -1.54
N TYR A 17 -5.56 7.34 -1.46
CA TYR A 17 -6.48 8.39 -1.03
C TYR A 17 -6.12 8.91 0.37
N HIS A 18 -5.80 8.00 1.30
CA HIS A 18 -5.38 8.39 2.64
C HIS A 18 -3.95 8.97 2.69
N CYS A 19 -3.06 8.58 1.78
CA CYS A 19 -1.62 8.89 1.84
C CYS A 19 -1.31 10.36 2.10
N ARG A 20 -1.96 11.28 1.36
CA ARG A 20 -1.71 12.73 1.50
C ARG A 20 -2.05 13.27 2.89
N HIS A 21 -2.99 12.63 3.57
CA HIS A 21 -3.52 13.08 4.85
C HIS A 21 -2.87 12.35 6.03
N ALA A 22 -2.52 11.08 5.86
CA ALA A 22 -2.04 10.21 6.92
C ALA A 22 -0.52 9.98 6.91
N HIS A 23 0.15 10.11 5.75
CA HIS A 23 1.56 9.73 5.61
C HIS A 23 2.46 10.87 5.15
N PRO A 24 2.73 11.87 6.00
CA PRO A 24 3.58 13.00 5.64
C PRO A 24 4.96 12.57 5.17
N THR A 25 5.58 11.57 5.82
CA THR A 25 6.91 11.05 5.47
C THR A 25 6.90 10.30 4.14
N LEU A 26 5.84 9.53 3.85
CA LEU A 26 5.72 8.76 2.61
C LEU A 26 5.61 9.69 1.40
N VAL A 27 4.73 10.69 1.47
CA VAL A 27 4.46 11.60 0.35
C VAL A 27 5.55 12.66 0.17
N SER A 28 6.37 12.91 1.19
CA SER A 28 7.53 13.80 1.04
C SER A 28 8.74 13.08 0.46
N SER A 29 8.88 11.78 0.70
CA SER A 29 10.19 11.11 0.59
C SER A 29 10.20 9.80 -0.20
N LEU A 30 9.05 9.26 -0.60
CA LEU A 30 8.98 7.99 -1.33
C LEU A 30 8.15 8.07 -2.60
N ILE A 31 6.94 8.63 -2.52
CA ILE A 31 6.03 8.72 -3.66
C ILE A 31 5.75 10.17 -4.01
N ASP A 32 5.67 10.48 -5.30
CA ASP A 32 5.00 11.68 -5.78
C ASP A 32 3.49 11.40 -5.90
N ALA A 33 2.72 11.96 -4.97
CA ALA A 33 1.28 11.77 -4.90
C ALA A 33 0.55 12.25 -6.17
N ASP A 34 1.05 13.32 -6.83
CA ASP A 34 0.40 13.89 -8.02
C ASP A 34 0.60 13.01 -9.27
N SER A 35 1.65 12.17 -9.29
CA SER A 35 1.88 11.17 -10.34
C SER A 35 1.49 9.75 -9.94
N TYR A 36 0.94 9.53 -8.74
CA TYR A 36 0.65 8.20 -8.22
C TYR A 36 -0.54 7.53 -8.92
N ARG A 37 -0.27 6.43 -9.61
CA ARG A 37 -1.21 5.70 -10.46
C ARG A 37 -1.46 4.29 -9.99
N VAL A 38 -2.70 3.84 -10.15
CA VAL A 38 -3.11 2.44 -10.00
C VAL A 38 -3.75 1.98 -11.31
N GLU A 39 -3.26 0.88 -11.84
CA GLU A 39 -3.78 0.20 -13.02
C GLU A 39 -4.32 -1.17 -12.62
N LEU A 40 -5.53 -1.48 -13.10
CA LEU A 40 -6.23 -2.71 -12.74
C LEU A 40 -5.96 -3.81 -13.77
N PHE A 41 -5.62 -4.99 -13.27
CA PHE A 41 -5.58 -6.24 -14.02
C PHE A 41 -6.47 -7.28 -13.34
N GLU A 42 -6.71 -8.40 -14.02
CA GLU A 42 -7.64 -9.43 -13.56
C GLU A 42 -7.32 -9.94 -12.13
N TRP A 43 -6.05 -10.23 -11.84
CA TRP A 43 -5.61 -10.83 -10.57
C TRP A 43 -4.59 -9.99 -9.80
N HIS A 44 -4.34 -8.76 -10.24
CA HIS A 44 -3.41 -7.87 -9.55
C HIS A 44 -3.67 -6.40 -9.91
N HIS A 45 -3.15 -5.49 -9.10
CA HIS A 45 -3.08 -4.07 -9.37
C HIS A 45 -1.64 -3.64 -9.50
N ARG A 46 -1.34 -2.76 -10.45
CA ARG A 46 -0.03 -2.13 -10.56
C ARG A 46 -0.12 -0.70 -10.07
N HIS A 47 0.64 -0.38 -9.05
CA HIS A 47 0.80 0.94 -8.50
C HIS A 47 2.13 1.51 -9.01
N SER A 48 2.15 2.77 -9.40
CA SER A 48 3.37 3.43 -9.89
C SER A 48 3.37 4.89 -9.50
N SER A 49 4.52 5.45 -9.20
CA SER A 49 4.67 6.87 -8.94
C SER A 49 6.05 7.32 -9.42
N GLY A 50 6.11 8.57 -9.89
CA GLY A 50 7.37 9.21 -10.21
C GLY A 50 8.23 9.38 -8.96
N SER A 51 9.48 9.79 -9.19
CA SER A 51 10.40 10.11 -8.11
C SER A 51 10.01 11.41 -7.40
N VAL A 52 10.18 11.43 -6.08
CA VAL A 52 10.29 12.68 -5.31
C VAL A 52 11.55 13.45 -5.74
N PRO A 53 11.65 14.77 -5.48
CA PRO A 53 12.83 15.55 -5.85
C PRO A 53 14.16 14.92 -5.41
N VAL A 54 15.20 15.08 -6.23
CA VAL A 54 16.54 14.51 -5.98
C VAL A 54 17.05 14.94 -4.60
N GLY A 55 17.52 13.97 -3.82
CA GLY A 55 18.05 14.18 -2.47
C GLY A 55 17.01 14.12 -1.34
N VAL A 56 15.75 13.86 -1.66
CA VAL A 56 14.65 13.74 -0.68
C VAL A 56 14.21 12.28 -0.45
N THR A 57 14.83 11.32 -1.15
CA THR A 57 14.50 9.90 -1.02
C THR A 57 14.95 9.31 0.33
N LEU A 58 14.11 8.47 0.93
CA LEU A 58 14.48 7.67 2.12
C LEU A 58 15.58 6.63 1.84
N TYR A 59 15.81 6.31 0.57
CA TYR A 59 16.64 5.21 0.11
C TYR A 59 17.89 5.69 -0.63
N GLU A 60 19.01 5.03 -0.38
CA GLU A 60 20.22 5.17 -1.19
C GLU A 60 19.95 4.64 -2.61
N VAL A 61 20.00 5.54 -3.59
CA VAL A 61 19.80 5.19 -5.00
C VAL A 61 21.15 4.88 -5.64
N ASN A 62 21.32 3.64 -6.10
CA ASN A 62 22.49 3.29 -6.88
C ASN A 62 22.37 3.93 -8.28
N PRO A 63 23.29 4.83 -8.67
CA PRO A 63 23.23 5.54 -9.96
C PRO A 63 23.42 4.62 -11.16
N ASP A 64 23.99 3.43 -10.98
CA ASP A 64 24.23 2.46 -12.06
C ASP A 64 22.97 1.67 -12.45
N VAL A 65 21.88 1.79 -11.68
CA VAL A 65 20.64 1.03 -11.89
C VAL A 65 19.73 1.67 -12.96
N GLY A 66 20.18 2.78 -13.56
CA GLY A 66 19.54 3.44 -14.69
C GLY A 66 18.40 4.38 -14.29
N ASP A 67 17.78 5.01 -15.29
CA ASP A 67 16.85 6.13 -15.11
C ASP A 67 15.60 5.79 -14.28
N GLN A 68 15.25 4.51 -14.16
CA GLN A 68 14.08 4.05 -13.40
C GLN A 68 14.39 3.78 -11.92
N ALA A 69 15.66 3.84 -11.51
CA ALA A 69 16.08 3.52 -10.15
C ALA A 69 15.44 4.42 -9.09
N ALA A 70 14.96 5.60 -9.47
CA ALA A 70 14.30 6.54 -8.57
C ALA A 70 12.77 6.38 -8.51
N ASN A 71 12.18 5.52 -9.36
CA ASN A 71 10.74 5.37 -9.45
C ASN A 71 10.22 4.36 -8.42
N PHE A 72 8.98 4.58 -8.00
CA PHE A 72 8.23 3.65 -7.18
C PHE A 72 7.35 2.76 -8.07
N ALA A 73 7.33 1.47 -7.79
CA ALA A 73 6.37 0.54 -8.38
C ALA A 73 5.91 -0.49 -7.33
N ASN A 74 4.65 -0.85 -7.35
CA ASN A 74 4.11 -1.91 -6.50
C ASN A 74 3.11 -2.77 -7.30
N TRP A 75 3.05 -4.05 -6.96
CA TRP A 75 2.05 -4.99 -7.45
C TRP A 75 1.31 -5.58 -6.26
N LEU A 76 0.03 -5.19 -6.09
CA LEU A 76 -0.87 -5.86 -5.17
C LEU A 76 -1.46 -7.07 -5.89
N ILE A 77 -1.08 -8.27 -5.47
CA ILE A 77 -1.45 -9.54 -6.07
C ILE A 77 -2.56 -10.17 -5.22
N TRP A 78 -3.61 -10.60 -5.90
CA TRP A 78 -4.72 -11.30 -5.27
C TRP A 78 -4.23 -12.57 -4.53
N PRO A 79 -4.72 -12.84 -3.30
CA PRO A 79 -5.72 -12.07 -2.56
C PRO A 79 -5.11 -10.99 -1.63
N ASN A 80 -3.89 -11.17 -1.15
CA ASN A 80 -3.38 -10.47 0.04
C ASN A 80 -1.85 -10.31 0.07
N TYR A 81 -1.21 -10.30 -1.10
CA TYR A 81 0.24 -10.27 -1.22
C TYR A 81 0.67 -9.07 -2.03
N SER A 82 1.75 -8.41 -1.66
CA SER A 82 2.29 -7.31 -2.44
C SER A 82 3.79 -7.43 -2.64
N PHE A 83 4.21 -7.01 -3.83
CA PHE A 83 5.59 -6.85 -4.23
C PHE A 83 5.85 -5.37 -4.55
N GLN A 84 6.65 -4.69 -3.75
CA GLN A 84 6.96 -3.27 -3.87
C GLN A 84 8.45 -3.09 -4.20
N VAL A 85 8.72 -2.23 -5.18
CA VAL A 85 10.04 -1.76 -5.57
C VAL A 85 10.12 -0.28 -5.23
N ASN A 86 10.96 0.03 -4.26
CA ASN A 86 11.25 1.38 -3.82
C ASN A 86 12.40 1.99 -4.62
N PRO A 87 12.55 3.32 -4.61
CA PRO A 87 13.75 3.99 -5.09
C PRO A 87 15.03 3.33 -4.54
N GLY A 88 16.05 3.26 -5.38
CA GLY A 88 17.28 2.52 -5.12
C GLY A 88 17.17 1.01 -5.34
N SER A 89 16.06 0.54 -5.92
CA SER A 89 15.80 -0.86 -6.25
C SER A 89 15.80 -1.78 -5.03
N ASN A 90 15.37 -1.24 -3.89
CA ASN A 90 15.06 -2.03 -2.71
C ASN A 90 13.68 -2.66 -2.90
N VAL A 91 13.55 -3.93 -2.56
CA VAL A 91 12.30 -4.67 -2.69
C VAL A 91 11.72 -4.90 -1.30
N VAL A 92 10.42 -4.64 -1.16
CA VAL A 92 9.66 -4.93 0.06
C VAL A 92 8.49 -5.81 -0.32
N VAL A 93 8.25 -6.83 0.49
CA VAL A 93 7.15 -7.75 0.31
C VAL A 93 6.22 -7.65 1.50
N PHE A 94 4.94 -7.39 1.24
CA PHE A 94 3.90 -7.40 2.27
C PHE A 94 3.01 -8.63 2.08
N HIS A 95 2.75 -9.35 3.17
CA HIS A 95 1.82 -10.47 3.18
C HIS A 95 0.86 -10.36 4.37
N PHE A 96 -0.41 -10.08 4.07
CA PHE A 96 -1.45 -9.88 5.08
C PHE A 96 -2.16 -11.20 5.38
N MET A 97 -1.61 -11.98 6.31
CA MET A 97 -2.11 -13.31 6.65
C MET A 97 -3.33 -13.24 7.59
N PRO A 98 -4.48 -13.85 7.23
CA PRO A 98 -5.62 -13.94 8.13
C PRO A 98 -5.27 -14.71 9.40
N ASN A 99 -5.57 -14.15 10.57
CA ASN A 99 -5.37 -14.79 11.87
C ASN A 99 -6.66 -14.77 12.73
N GLY A 100 -7.81 -14.65 12.07
CA GLY A 100 -9.12 -14.50 12.67
C GLY A 100 -9.97 -13.47 11.92
N PRO A 101 -11.23 -13.27 12.33
CA PRO A 101 -12.11 -12.27 11.72
C PRO A 101 -11.66 -10.83 12.01
N GLU A 102 -10.89 -10.58 13.07
CA GLU A 102 -10.45 -9.23 13.48
C GLU A 102 -8.96 -9.23 13.87
N SER A 103 -8.17 -10.14 13.30
CA SER A 103 -6.75 -10.26 13.57
C SER A 103 -5.99 -10.65 12.30
N THR A 104 -4.86 -9.98 12.05
CA THR A 104 -4.01 -10.18 10.88
C THR A 104 -2.54 -10.27 11.27
N ILE A 105 -1.81 -11.22 10.70
CA ILE A 105 -0.36 -11.26 10.76
C ILE A 105 0.18 -10.60 9.48
N ALA A 106 0.67 -9.37 9.59
CA ALA A 106 1.37 -8.70 8.50
C ALA A 106 2.86 -9.10 8.54
N ASN A 107 3.31 -9.85 7.54
CA ASN A 107 4.73 -10.10 7.32
C ASN A 107 5.27 -9.07 6.34
N ILE A 108 6.39 -8.44 6.69
CA ILE A 108 7.03 -7.39 5.89
C ILE A 108 8.50 -7.79 5.71
N ASP A 109 8.82 -8.32 4.53
CA ASP A 109 10.16 -8.80 4.22
C ASP A 109 10.91 -7.76 3.38
N TRP A 110 12.08 -7.37 3.85
CA TRP A 110 12.93 -6.37 3.20
C TRP A 110 14.11 -7.02 2.48
N PHE A 111 14.30 -6.66 1.22
CA PHE A 111 15.40 -7.12 0.38
C PHE A 111 16.16 -5.92 -0.17
N PHE A 112 17.39 -5.76 0.30
CA PHE A 112 18.28 -4.67 -0.09
C PHE A 112 19.32 -5.12 -1.09
N GLY A 113 19.69 -4.20 -1.98
CA GLY A 113 20.82 -4.41 -2.88
C GLY A 113 22.13 -4.63 -2.10
N PRO A 114 23.10 -5.37 -2.65
CA PRO A 114 24.37 -5.65 -1.98
C PRO A 114 25.22 -4.39 -1.69
N TRP A 115 24.92 -3.27 -2.36
CA TRP A 115 25.58 -1.98 -2.16
C TRP A 115 25.09 -1.22 -0.91
N VAL A 116 23.92 -1.55 -0.37
CA VAL A 116 23.36 -0.86 0.81
C VAL A 116 24.05 -1.38 2.06
N ALA A 117 24.71 -0.50 2.83
CA ALA A 117 25.37 -0.86 4.07
C ALA A 117 24.37 -1.35 5.14
N GLU A 118 24.78 -2.28 6.01
CA GLU A 118 23.90 -2.87 7.04
C GLU A 118 23.24 -1.81 7.94
N ALA A 119 24.01 -0.83 8.43
CA ALA A 119 23.48 0.26 9.24
C ALA A 119 22.42 1.10 8.51
N GLU A 120 22.52 1.22 7.18
CA GLU A 120 21.53 1.93 6.37
C GLU A 120 20.26 1.09 6.17
N ARG A 121 20.40 -0.24 6.03
CA ARG A 121 19.25 -1.16 6.00
C ARG A 121 18.45 -1.08 7.29
N ASP A 122 19.14 -1.17 8.43
CA ASP A 122 18.52 -1.08 9.76
C ASP A 122 17.81 0.27 9.92
N ARG A 123 18.47 1.37 9.55
CA ARG A 123 17.87 2.71 9.59
C ARG A 123 16.57 2.79 8.78
N VAL A 124 16.57 2.28 7.56
CA VAL A 124 15.41 2.31 6.66
C VAL A 124 14.24 1.49 7.22
N VAL A 125 14.51 0.27 7.70
CA VAL A 125 13.49 -0.60 8.30
C VAL A 125 12.89 0.05 9.54
N ASP A 126 13.74 0.57 10.41
CA ASP A 126 13.34 1.27 11.64
C ASP A 126 12.52 2.53 11.37
N ASP A 127 12.90 3.31 10.37
CA ASP A 127 12.20 4.55 10.01
C ASP A 127 10.82 4.25 9.44
N HIS A 128 10.72 3.27 8.54
CA HIS A 128 9.43 2.80 8.03
C HIS A 128 8.53 2.29 9.17
N ALA A 129 9.09 1.50 10.09
CA ALA A 129 8.36 0.94 11.22
C ALA A 129 7.79 2.03 12.15
N ARG A 130 8.52 3.13 12.36
CA ARG A 130 8.10 4.23 13.25
C ARG A 130 7.22 5.29 12.58
N THR A 131 7.14 5.28 11.25
CA THR A 131 6.39 6.26 10.47
C THR A 131 5.25 5.58 9.74
N THR A 132 5.37 5.34 8.43
CA THR A 132 4.30 4.84 7.57
C THR A 132 3.62 3.59 8.12
N LEU A 133 4.39 2.60 8.58
CA LEU A 133 3.79 1.37 9.10
C LEU A 133 2.97 1.63 10.37
N GLN A 134 3.45 2.46 11.30
CA GLN A 134 2.71 2.77 12.52
C GLN A 134 1.47 3.61 12.21
N GLU A 135 1.58 4.57 11.29
CA GLU A 135 0.45 5.36 10.81
C GLU A 135 -0.64 4.45 10.21
N ASP A 136 -0.26 3.47 9.39
CA ASP A 136 -1.16 2.47 8.83
C ASP A 136 -1.80 1.57 9.90
N VAL A 137 -1.01 1.12 10.89
CA VAL A 137 -1.51 0.30 12.01
C VAL A 137 -2.63 1.03 12.73
N ASP A 138 -2.42 2.31 13.07
CA ASP A 138 -3.40 3.11 13.79
C ASP A 138 -4.69 3.27 12.95
N LEU A 139 -4.57 3.48 11.64
CA LEU A 139 -5.72 3.60 10.74
C LEU A 139 -6.56 2.32 10.68
N VAL A 140 -5.94 1.17 10.39
CA VAL A 140 -6.67 -0.07 10.14
C VAL A 140 -7.34 -0.62 11.40
N GLU A 141 -6.73 -0.41 12.57
CA GLU A 141 -7.31 -0.81 13.85
C GLU A 141 -8.51 0.06 14.21
N GLU A 142 -8.42 1.38 14.01
CA GLU A 142 -9.56 2.29 14.21
C GLU A 142 -10.69 2.04 13.22
N VAL A 143 -10.38 1.70 11.96
CA VAL A 143 -11.39 1.25 10.99
C VAL A 143 -12.09 -0.01 11.49
N GLN A 144 -11.36 -1.02 11.98
CA GLN A 144 -11.98 -2.23 12.52
C GLN A 144 -12.90 -1.94 13.71
N ILE A 145 -12.51 -1.04 14.61
CA ILE A 145 -13.35 -0.59 15.72
C ILE A 145 -14.64 0.08 15.17
N GLY A 146 -14.49 0.96 14.17
CA GLY A 146 -15.61 1.65 13.52
C GLY A 146 -16.59 0.71 12.82
N LEU A 147 -16.09 -0.34 12.15
CA LEU A 147 -16.91 -1.36 11.48
C LEU A 147 -17.82 -2.15 12.44
N ASN A 148 -17.46 -2.22 13.73
CA ASN A 148 -18.27 -2.86 14.77
C ASN A 148 -19.33 -1.94 15.40
N ASN A 149 -19.38 -0.68 14.99
CA ASN A 149 -20.37 0.26 15.49
C ASN A 149 -21.75 0.00 14.87
N LEU A 150 -22.78 -0.17 15.70
CA LEU A 150 -24.17 -0.38 15.27
C LEU A 150 -24.73 0.74 14.39
N GLY A 151 -24.17 1.95 14.47
CA GLY A 151 -24.56 3.08 13.64
C GLY A 151 -23.93 3.09 12.25
N TYR A 152 -22.94 2.23 11.99
CA TYR A 152 -22.28 2.10 10.71
C TYR A 152 -22.95 1.00 9.88
N ASP A 153 -23.20 1.29 8.60
CA ASP A 153 -23.78 0.34 7.64
C ASP A 153 -22.74 -0.05 6.59
N ARG A 154 -22.29 0.93 5.78
CA ARG A 154 -21.27 0.71 4.74
C ARG A 154 -20.52 1.99 4.38
N GLY A 155 -19.30 1.82 3.88
CA GLY A 155 -18.48 2.88 3.33
C GLY A 155 -18.87 3.21 1.89
N VAL A 156 -18.68 4.47 1.48
CA VAL A 156 -18.81 4.89 0.08
C VAL A 156 -17.40 5.04 -0.48
N LEU A 157 -17.11 4.31 -1.57
CA LEU A 157 -15.83 4.40 -2.25
C LEU A 157 -15.76 5.67 -3.12
N MET A 158 -14.69 6.43 -2.93
CA MET A 158 -14.40 7.66 -3.64
C MET A 158 -13.73 7.34 -4.98
N VAL A 159 -14.54 7.04 -6.00
CA VAL A 159 -14.06 6.70 -7.35
C VAL A 159 -14.18 7.91 -8.28
N ASP A 160 -13.06 8.40 -8.79
CA ASP A 160 -13.04 9.50 -9.75
C ASP A 160 -13.47 9.05 -11.16
N LYS A 161 -14.11 9.94 -11.92
CA LYS A 161 -14.71 9.63 -13.23
C LYS A 161 -13.72 9.10 -14.25
N ASN A 162 -12.49 9.61 -14.20
CA ASN A 162 -11.45 9.27 -15.16
C ASN A 162 -10.58 8.10 -14.68
N GLN A 163 -10.82 7.57 -13.47
CA GLN A 163 -9.94 6.59 -12.82
C GLN A 163 -8.48 7.08 -12.83
N THR A 164 -8.29 8.40 -12.70
CA THR A 164 -7.00 9.08 -12.79
C THR A 164 -6.42 9.30 -11.40
N THR A 165 -5.79 8.24 -10.88
CA THR A 165 -4.33 8.16 -10.68
C THR A 165 -3.52 9.41 -10.28
N ALA A 166 -4.03 10.24 -9.37
CA ALA A 166 -3.21 11.14 -8.54
C ALA A 166 -3.39 10.80 -7.04
N GLY A 167 -3.50 9.51 -6.72
CA GLY A 167 -3.79 9.06 -5.36
C GLY A 167 -5.12 9.57 -4.79
N HIS A 168 -6.13 9.84 -5.62
CA HIS A 168 -7.42 10.40 -5.18
C HIS A 168 -8.64 9.48 -5.44
N SER A 169 -8.38 8.23 -5.84
CA SER A 169 -9.42 7.32 -6.33
C SER A 169 -9.29 5.94 -5.69
N GLU A 170 -10.39 5.41 -5.16
CA GLU A 170 -10.50 4.10 -4.51
C GLU A 170 -11.00 3.00 -5.48
N HIS A 171 -10.81 3.18 -6.79
CA HIS A 171 -11.25 2.24 -7.82
C HIS A 171 -10.57 0.85 -7.70
N SER A 172 -9.35 0.80 -7.17
CA SER A 172 -8.65 -0.44 -6.84
C SER A 172 -9.35 -1.22 -5.73
N VAL A 173 -9.78 -0.55 -4.66
CA VAL A 173 -10.59 -1.15 -3.59
C VAL A 173 -11.90 -1.67 -4.15
N ALA A 174 -12.58 -0.90 -5.00
CA ALA A 174 -13.82 -1.33 -5.66
C ALA A 174 -13.61 -2.61 -6.49
N HIS A 175 -12.54 -2.67 -7.28
CA HIS A 175 -12.18 -3.85 -8.06
C HIS A 175 -11.83 -5.05 -7.18
N TRP A 176 -11.03 -4.84 -6.13
CA TRP A 176 -10.64 -5.90 -5.19
C TRP A 176 -11.86 -6.52 -4.48
N GLN A 177 -12.78 -5.68 -3.98
CA GLN A 177 -14.02 -6.14 -3.38
C GLN A 177 -14.90 -6.89 -4.40
N SER A 178 -14.89 -6.48 -5.67
CA SER A 178 -15.59 -7.21 -6.73
C SER A 178 -15.02 -8.62 -6.93
N LEU A 179 -13.69 -8.76 -7.01
CA LEU A 179 -13.03 -10.07 -7.07
C LEU A 179 -13.39 -10.94 -5.86
N TRP A 180 -13.47 -10.36 -4.67
CA TRP A 180 -13.89 -11.06 -3.45
C TRP A 180 -15.31 -11.58 -3.55
N ARG A 181 -16.28 -10.72 -3.89
CA ARG A 181 -17.69 -11.11 -4.07
C ARG A 181 -17.83 -12.23 -5.11
N THR A 182 -17.21 -12.08 -6.27
CA THR A 182 -17.24 -13.11 -7.33
C THR A 182 -16.62 -14.43 -6.85
N THR A 183 -15.48 -14.38 -6.17
CA THR A 183 -14.79 -15.58 -5.65
C THR A 183 -15.63 -16.28 -4.57
N MET A 184 -16.37 -15.52 -3.77
CA MET A 184 -17.27 -16.04 -2.74
C MET A 184 -18.64 -16.51 -3.30
N GLY A 185 -18.87 -16.36 -4.60
CA GLY A 185 -20.13 -16.76 -5.25
C GLY A 185 -21.29 -15.79 -5.01
N GLU A 186 -21.01 -14.56 -4.59
CA GLU A 186 -22.00 -13.49 -4.50
C GLU A 186 -22.20 -12.88 -5.89
N ASN A 187 -23.41 -13.04 -6.45
CA ASN A 187 -23.76 -12.46 -7.75
C ASN A 187 -23.80 -10.93 -7.67
N GLU A 188 -23.38 -10.23 -8.74
CA GLU A 188 -23.37 -8.75 -8.89
C GLU A 188 -24.75 -8.06 -8.84
N HIS A 189 -25.80 -8.74 -8.36
CA HIS A 189 -27.20 -8.29 -8.44
C HIS A 189 -27.95 -8.28 -7.10
N ALA A 190 -27.23 -8.20 -5.96
CA ALA A 190 -27.84 -7.94 -4.66
C ALA A 190 -27.67 -6.48 -4.24
#